data_AF-A0A6C2DRK0-F1
#
_entry.id   AF-A0A6C2DRK0-F1
#
_cell.length_a   1.000
_cell.length_b   1.000
_cell.length_c   1.000
_cell.angle_alpha   90.00
_cell.angle_beta   90.00
_cell.angle_gamma   90.00
#
_symmetry.space_group_name_H-M   'P 1'
#
loop_
_entity.id
_entity.type
_entity.pdbx_description
1 polymer ?
#
loop_
_entity_poly.entity_id
_entity_poly.type
_entity_poly.pdbx_seq_one_letter_code
_entity_poly.pdbx_strand_id
1 'polypeptide(L)'
;MVTIMDGGVYVFFLATTLIILFSLETSIKRLERRMKRIDYALGLILNRMEIEIPSQLSERVKQIALDPSRKIEAIKIYREENRSSLLEAKEAIENFIERNQN
;
A
#
# COMPACT_ATOMS: atom_id res chain seq x y z
N MET A 1 -43.75 6.49 27.26
CA MET A 1 -42.50 7.21 27.58
C MET A 1 -41.22 6.51 27.08
N VAL A 2 -41.25 5.20 26.75
CA VAL A 2 -40.05 4.45 26.33
C VAL A 2 -39.62 4.74 24.88
N THR A 3 -40.56 4.99 23.96
CA THR A 3 -40.29 5.12 22.51
C THR A 3 -39.47 6.36 22.11
N ILE A 4 -39.65 7.49 22.80
CA ILE A 4 -38.93 8.74 22.50
C ILE A 4 -37.49 8.68 23.07
N MET A 5 -37.33 8.01 24.22
CA MET A 5 -36.05 7.85 24.90
C MET A 5 -35.14 6.89 24.14
N ASP A 6 -35.69 5.79 23.61
CA ASP A 6 -34.94 4.83 22.78
C ASP A 6 -34.47 5.47 21.46
N GLY A 7 -35.29 6.30 20.82
CA GLY A 7 -34.93 7.01 19.59
C GLY A 7 -33.69 7.91 19.77
N GLY A 8 -33.61 8.63 20.89
CA GLY A 8 -32.44 9.45 21.22
C GLY A 8 -31.16 8.62 21.42
N VAL A 9 -31.29 7.46 22.06
CA VAL A 9 -30.18 6.51 22.28
C VAL A 9 -29.67 5.97 20.94
N TYR A 10 -30.54 5.56 20.03
CA TYR A 10 -30.13 5.10 18.69
C TYR A 10 -29.43 6.20 17.89
N VAL A 11 -29.91 7.44 17.94
CA VAL A 11 -29.26 8.56 17.25
C VAL A 11 -27.87 8.83 17.83
N PHE A 12 -27.71 8.73 19.15
CA PHE A 12 -26.40 8.88 19.78
C PHE A 12 -25.43 7.74 19.41
N PHE A 13 -25.89 6.49 19.39
CA PHE A 13 -25.07 5.36 18.93
C PHE A 13 -24.72 5.48 17.44
N LEU A 14 -25.65 5.94 16.60
CA LEU A 14 -25.40 6.17 15.19
C LEU A 14 -24.37 7.30 14.99
N ALA A 15 -24.52 8.41 15.71
CA ALA A 15 -23.59 9.53 15.64
C ALA A 15 -22.19 9.15 16.12
N THR A 16 -22.07 8.44 17.24
CA THR A 16 -20.77 7.98 17.75
C THR A 16 -20.11 6.99 16.79
N THR A 17 -20.87 6.06 16.21
CA THR A 17 -20.37 5.14 15.18
C THR A 17 -19.87 5.90 13.95
N LEU A 18 -20.62 6.89 13.46
CA LEU A 18 -20.20 7.73 12.33
C LEU A 18 -18.94 8.54 12.62
N ILE A 19 -18.82 9.09 13.83
CA ILE A 19 -17.62 9.83 14.29
C ILE A 19 -16.40 8.90 14.31
N ILE A 20 -16.55 7.67 14.79
CA ILE A 20 -15.47 6.67 14.81
C ILE A 20 -15.04 6.32 13.39
N LEU A 21 -15.98 6.05 12.47
CA LEU A 21 -15.67 5.77 11.07
C LEU A 21 -14.90 6.93 10.42
N PHE A 22 -15.34 8.17 10.64
CA PHE A 22 -14.66 9.35 10.14
C PHE A 22 -13.26 9.56 10.77
N SER A 23 -13.11 9.24 12.06
CA SER A 23 -11.83 9.31 12.76
C SER A 23 -10.82 8.29 12.24
N LEU A 24 -11.28 7.08 11.88
CA LEU A 24 -10.45 6.05 11.27
C LEU A 24 -9.92 6.49 9.91
N GLU A 25 -10.79 7.02 9.04
CA GLU A 25 -10.39 7.53 7.73
C GLU A 25 -9.35 8.65 7.82
N THR A 26 -9.56 9.60 8.73
CA THR A 26 -8.64 10.73 8.92
C THR A 26 -7.29 10.30 9.52
N SER A 27 -7.29 9.30 10.40
CA SER A 27 -6.08 8.74 11.00
C SER A 27 -5.22 7.97 9.98
N ILE A 28 -5.87 7.20 9.10
CA ILE A 28 -5.19 6.46 8.03
C ILE A 28 -4.44 7.43 7.09
N LYS A 29 -5.08 8.53 6.68
CA LYS A 29 -4.43 9.56 5.83
C LYS A 29 -3.24 10.23 6.50
N ARG A 30 -3.24 10.37 7.84
CA ARG A 30 -2.07 10.91 8.57
C ARG A 30 -0.93 9.92 8.63
N LEU A 31 -1.23 8.63 8.75
CA LEU A 31 -0.22 7.57 8.82
C LEU A 31 0.51 7.43 7.48
N GLU A 32 -0.23 7.49 6.37
CA GLU A 32 0.33 7.42 5.01
C GLU A 32 1.37 8.53 4.75
N ARG A 33 1.10 9.76 5.21
CA ARG A 33 2.04 10.88 5.09
C ARG A 33 3.32 10.69 5.91
N ARG A 34 3.23 10.03 7.06
CA ARG A 34 4.41 9.73 7.89
C ARG A 34 5.26 8.63 7.26
N MET A 35 4.63 7.58 6.73
CA MET A 35 5.32 6.51 6.00
C MET A 35 6.12 7.08 4.82
N LYS A 36 5.52 7.94 4.00
CA LYS A 36 6.23 8.58 2.87
C LYS A 36 7.52 9.30 3.26
N ARG A 37 7.57 9.95 4.43
CA ARG A 37 8.80 10.61 4.92
C ARG A 37 9.85 9.60 5.35
N ILE A 38 9.43 8.51 5.99
CA ILE A 38 10.31 7.43 6.42
C ILE A 38 10.88 6.73 5.20
N ASP A 39 10.05 6.37 4.22
CA ASP A 39 10.49 5.74 2.98
C ASP A 39 11.50 6.59 2.23
N TYR A 40 11.26 7.91 2.17
CA TYR A 40 12.21 8.84 1.57
C TYR A 40 13.55 8.90 2.33
N ALA A 41 13.51 9.01 3.65
CA ALA A 41 14.73 9.03 4.47
C ALA A 41 15.52 7.71 4.37
N LEU A 42 14.82 6.57 4.37
CA LEU A 42 15.41 5.26 4.16
C LEU A 42 16.04 5.16 2.77
N GLY A 43 15.33 5.60 1.73
CA GLY A 43 15.86 5.64 0.36
C GLY A 43 17.15 6.44 0.24
N LEU A 44 17.24 7.60 0.89
CA LEU A 44 18.45 8.42 0.90
C LEU A 44 19.62 7.75 1.62
N ILE A 45 19.38 7.12 2.77
CA ILE A 45 20.41 6.42 3.54
C ILE A 45 20.89 5.18 2.76
N LEU A 46 19.97 4.41 2.20
CA LEU A 46 20.28 3.20 1.42
C LEU A 46 21.10 3.53 0.18
N ASN A 47 20.73 4.59 -0.54
CA ASN A 47 21.48 5.08 -1.69
C ASN A 47 22.91 5.51 -1.30
N ARG A 48 23.09 6.15 -0.14
CA ARG A 48 24.41 6.57 0.35
C ARG A 48 25.29 5.39 0.78
N MET A 49 24.70 4.26 1.17
CA MET A 49 25.43 3.07 1.61
C MET A 49 25.68 2.06 0.48
N GLU A 50 25.27 2.36 -0.76
CA GLU A 50 25.33 1.43 -1.91
C GLU A 50 24.67 0.07 -1.62
N ILE A 51 23.70 0.03 -0.70
CA ILE A 51 22.97 -1.20 -0.39
C ILE A 51 21.85 -1.34 -1.40
N GLU A 52 22.04 -2.27 -2.34
CA GLU A 52 20.94 -2.74 -3.17
C GLU A 52 19.86 -3.33 -2.27
N ILE A 53 18.72 -2.64 -2.21
CA ILE A 53 17.54 -3.15 -1.52
C ILE A 53 17.18 -4.47 -2.22
N PRO A 54 17.26 -5.63 -1.54
CA PRO A 54 16.88 -6.88 -2.15
C PRO A 54 15.44 -6.73 -2.63
N SER A 55 15.25 -6.88 -3.93
CA SER A 55 13.97 -6.64 -4.55
C SER A 55 12.92 -7.49 -3.84
N GLN A 56 11.81 -6.88 -3.40
CA GLN A 56 10.70 -7.59 -2.72
C GLN A 56 9.98 -8.61 -3.63
N LEU A 57 10.42 -8.73 -4.87
CA LEU A 57 9.91 -9.71 -5.82
C LEU A 57 10.42 -11.11 -5.46
N SER A 58 9.50 -12.07 -5.45
CA SER A 58 9.88 -13.48 -5.40
C SER A 58 10.70 -13.87 -6.64
N GLU A 59 11.54 -14.91 -6.53
CA GLU A 59 12.35 -15.40 -7.66
C GLU A 59 11.50 -15.73 -8.89
N ARG A 60 10.29 -16.23 -8.67
CA ARG A 60 9.32 -16.50 -9.75
C ARG A 60 8.94 -15.22 -10.48
N VAL A 61 8.59 -14.16 -9.75
CA VAL A 61 8.19 -12.89 -10.37
C VAL A 61 9.37 -12.25 -11.10
N LYS A 62 10.60 -12.34 -10.56
CA LYS A 62 11.81 -11.86 -11.24
C LYS A 62 11.98 -12.53 -12.61
N GLN A 63 11.90 -13.86 -12.67
CA GLN A 63 12.06 -14.61 -13.92
C GLN A 63 11.02 -14.21 -14.97
N ILE A 64 9.78 -13.98 -14.55
CA ILE A 64 8.69 -13.58 -15.45
C ILE A 64 8.84 -12.12 -15.89
N ALA A 65 9.30 -11.24 -14.99
CA ALA A 65 9.49 -9.82 -15.27
C ALA A 65 10.64 -9.53 -16.25
N LEU A 66 11.62 -10.44 -16.38
CA LEU A 66 12.70 -10.34 -17.36
C LEU A 66 12.22 -10.49 -18.81
N ASP A 67 11.06 -11.13 -19.04
CA ASP A 67 10.47 -11.25 -20.36
C ASP A 67 9.53 -10.04 -20.63
N PRO A 68 9.85 -9.16 -21.61
CA PRO A 68 9.03 -7.99 -21.92
C PRO A 68 7.58 -8.34 -22.28
N SER A 69 7.36 -9.52 -22.88
CA SER A 69 6.03 -9.98 -23.28
C SER A 69 5.17 -10.43 -22.09
N ARG A 70 5.79 -10.68 -20.94
CA ARG A 70 5.14 -11.21 -19.72
C ARG A 70 5.06 -10.20 -18.57
N LYS A 71 5.34 -8.92 -18.83
CA LYS A 71 5.22 -7.83 -17.85
C LYS A 71 3.86 -7.82 -17.13
N ILE A 72 2.75 -8.01 -17.86
CA ILE A 72 1.40 -8.02 -17.27
C ILE A 72 1.22 -9.21 -16.32
N GLU A 73 1.78 -10.37 -16.67
CA GLU A 73 1.73 -11.56 -15.83
C GLU A 73 2.53 -11.35 -14.54
N ALA A 74 3.74 -10.76 -14.63
CA ALA A 74 4.54 -10.42 -13.46
C ALA A 74 3.80 -9.47 -12.51
N ILE A 75 3.13 -8.43 -13.03
CA ILE A 75 2.33 -7.49 -12.24
C ILE A 75 1.19 -8.23 -11.54
N LYS A 76 0.51 -9.14 -12.24
CA LYS A 76 -0.61 -9.90 -11.68
C LYS A 76 -0.15 -10.80 -10.53
N ILE A 77 0.94 -11.56 -10.73
CA ILE A 77 1.48 -12.46 -9.71
C ILE A 77 1.97 -11.67 -8.51
N TYR A 78 2.71 -10.57 -8.70
CA TYR A 78 3.16 -9.71 -7.61
C TYR A 78 1.99 -9.17 -6.78
N ARG A 79 0.92 -8.74 -7.45
CA ARG A 79 -0.29 -8.23 -6.80
C ARG A 79 -0.98 -9.29 -5.96
N GLU A 80 -1.04 -10.53 -6.45
CA GLU A 80 -1.64 -11.66 -5.75
C GLU A 80 -0.79 -12.12 -4.56
N GLU A 81 0.55 -12.19 -4.73
CA GLU A 81 1.48 -12.60 -3.68
C GLU A 81 1.53 -11.58 -2.52
N ASN A 82 1.56 -10.29 -2.83
CA ASN A 82 1.73 -9.22 -1.83
C ASN A 82 0.43 -8.56 -1.40
N ARG A 83 -0.72 -8.93 -1.98
CA ARG A 83 -2.03 -8.26 -1.80
C ARG A 83 -1.94 -6.74 -1.99
N SER A 84 -1.06 -6.31 -2.87
CA SER A 84 -0.81 -4.89 -3.14
C SER A 84 -1.89 -4.30 -4.02
N SER A 85 -1.95 -2.97 -4.09
CA SER A 85 -2.75 -2.29 -5.11
C SER A 85 -2.17 -2.53 -6.52
N LEU A 86 -2.98 -2.27 -7.55
CA LEU A 86 -2.52 -2.39 -8.94
C LEU A 86 -1.40 -1.38 -9.25
N LEU A 87 -1.48 -0.18 -8.67
CA LEU A 87 -0.47 0.86 -8.83
C LEU A 87 0.88 0.41 -8.24
N GLU A 88 0.87 -0.05 -6.99
CA GLU A 88 2.08 -0.55 -6.31
C GLU A 88 2.69 -1.74 -7.06
N ALA A 89 1.86 -2.67 -7.54
CA ALA A 89 2.35 -3.81 -8.31
C ALA A 89 3.02 -3.37 -9.62
N LYS A 90 2.41 -2.41 -10.33
CA LYS A 90 2.98 -1.87 -11.56
C LYS A 90 4.32 -1.18 -11.30
N GLU A 91 4.38 -0.30 -10.31
CA GLU A 91 5.60 0.43 -9.94
C GLU A 91 6.73 -0.53 -9.53
N ALA A 92 6.43 -1.57 -8.74
CA ALA A 92 7.43 -2.55 -8.33
C ALA A 92 8.06 -3.30 -9.52
N ILE A 93 7.23 -3.75 -10.48
CA ILE A 93 7.72 -4.43 -11.68
C ILE A 93 8.47 -3.47 -12.60
N GLU A 94 7.97 -2.25 -12.80
CA GLU A 94 8.63 -1.25 -13.66
C GLU A 94 10.00 -0.86 -13.13
N ASN A 95 10.10 -0.55 -11.83
CA ASN A 95 11.37 -0.24 -11.18
C ASN A 95 12.36 -1.42 -11.26
N PHE A 96 11.86 -2.66 -11.16
CA PHE A 96 12.71 -3.85 -11.34
C PHE A 96 13.24 -3.96 -12.76
N ILE A 97 12.39 -3.78 -13.77
CA ILE A 97 12.79 -3.85 -15.19
C ILE A 97 13.79 -2.74 -15.52
N GLU A 98 13.53 -1.50 -15.09
CA GLU A 98 14.41 -0.36 -15.35
C GLU A 98 15.81 -0.55 -14.75
N ARG A 99 15.90 -1.09 -13.53
CA ARG A 99 17.19 -1.40 -12.89
C ARG A 99 17.98 -2.50 -13.58
N ASN A 100 17.32 -3.45 -14.24
CA ASN A 100 17.97 -4.56 -14.95
C ASN A 100 18.31 -4.23 -16.42
N GLN A 101 17.87 -3.07 -16.92
CA GLN A 101 18.15 -2.62 -18.29
C GLN A 101 19.28 -1.58 -18.38
N ASN A 102 19.66 -0.98 -17.25
CA ASN A 102 20.84 -0.11 -17.10
C ASN A 102 22.04 -0.91 -16.60
#